data_AF-A0A7C3CK57-F1
#
_entry.id   AF-A0A7C3CK57-F1
#
_cell.length_a   1.000
_cell.length_b   1.000
_cell.length_c   1.000
_cell.angle_alpha   90.00
_cell.angle_beta   90.00
_cell.angle_gamma   90.00
#
_symmetry.space_group_name_H-M   'P 1'
#
loop_
_entity.id
_entity.type
_entity.pdbx_description
1 polymer ?
#
loop_
_entity_poly.entity_id
_entity_poly.type
_entity_poly.pdbx_seq_one_letter_code
_entity_poly.pdbx_strand_id
1 'polypeptide(L)'
;MEERKITIIEGPPPTFEAAMDEWTLSLVEGPSLSQIAMTRVRAVNGPALVERCYRAWRQREPIHLEFRGPDGLIQRVPIVAAHYSQVDDADVLRLWVAVDNADVQVEYEFVDDADEEDDAGEFSSIAPEDLMSDQADEEDAGDAGDDLDADDDLLAGLGF
;
A
#
# COMPACT_ATOMS: atom_id res chain seq x y z
N MET A 1 4.21 -33.15 -1.58
CA MET A 1 4.45 -31.80 -1.03
C MET A 1 3.42 -31.59 0.05
N GLU A 2 3.83 -31.45 1.31
CA GLU A 2 2.91 -31.11 2.40
C GLU A 2 2.69 -29.60 2.36
N GLU A 3 1.45 -29.15 2.15
CA GLU A 3 1.14 -27.73 2.12
C GLU A 3 1.33 -27.13 3.52
N ARG A 4 2.30 -26.21 3.66
CA ARG A 4 2.49 -25.49 4.92
C ARG A 4 1.36 -24.48 5.07
N LYS A 5 0.53 -24.69 6.10
CA LYS A 5 -0.54 -23.77 6.48
C LYS A 5 -0.59 -23.54 7.99
N ILE A 6 -1.14 -22.40 8.36
CA ILE A 6 -1.61 -22.12 9.71
C ILE A 6 -3.12 -22.20 9.64
N THR A 7 -3.71 -23.17 10.34
CA THR A 7 -5.17 -23.30 10.42
C THR A 7 -5.66 -22.67 11.73
N ILE A 8 -6.63 -21.78 11.64
CA ILE A 8 -7.39 -21.29 12.79
C ILE A 8 -8.38 -22.37 13.17
N ILE A 9 -8.13 -23.04 14.30
CA ILE A 9 -8.90 -24.22 14.72
C ILE A 9 -10.16 -23.83 15.49
N GLU A 10 -10.13 -22.71 16.23
CA GLU A 10 -11.24 -22.24 17.07
C GLU A 10 -11.22 -20.70 17.19
N GLY A 11 -12.39 -20.07 17.03
CA GLY A 11 -12.56 -18.62 17.14
C GLY A 11 -13.61 -18.08 16.15
N PRO A 12 -14.13 -16.87 16.38
CA PRO A 12 -14.88 -16.14 15.35
C PRO A 12 -13.99 -15.95 14.11
N PRO A 13 -14.59 -15.79 12.91
CA PRO A 13 -13.84 -15.51 11.70
C PRO A 13 -12.89 -14.31 11.93
N PRO A 14 -11.62 -14.38 11.47
CA PRO A 14 -10.68 -13.29 11.62
C PRO A 14 -11.19 -12.05 10.89
N THR A 15 -11.15 -10.91 11.57
CA THR A 15 -11.36 -9.61 10.93
C THR A 15 -10.07 -9.20 10.23
N PHE A 16 -10.20 -8.73 8.99
CA PHE A 16 -9.10 -8.21 8.20
C PHE A 16 -9.21 -6.69 8.13
N GLU A 17 -8.16 -6.00 8.56
CA GLU A 17 -8.02 -4.56 8.50
C GLU A 17 -7.05 -4.21 7.35
N ALA A 18 -7.32 -3.18 6.55
CA ALA A 18 -6.38 -2.77 5.51
C ALA A 18 -5.05 -2.32 6.14
N ALA A 19 -3.93 -2.91 5.71
CA ALA A 19 -2.61 -2.55 6.22
C ALA A 19 -1.99 -1.47 5.30
N MET A 20 -2.01 -0.22 5.76
CA MET A 20 -1.54 0.95 5.01
C MET A 20 -0.18 1.48 5.48
N ASP A 21 0.60 0.66 6.18
CA ASP A 21 1.95 1.02 6.62
C ASP A 21 2.89 1.21 5.40
N GLU A 22 3.89 2.08 5.50
CA GLU A 22 4.80 2.38 4.38
C GLU A 22 5.50 1.13 3.83
N TRP A 23 5.82 0.16 4.68
CA TRP A 23 6.49 -1.07 4.27
C TRP A 23 5.54 -2.10 3.64
N THR A 24 4.23 -2.05 3.93
CA THR A 24 3.25 -2.97 3.30
C THR A 24 2.97 -2.55 1.86
N LEU A 25 3.04 -1.26 1.55
CA LEU A 25 2.91 -0.74 0.19
C LEU A 25 4.02 -1.25 -0.74
N SER A 26 5.25 -1.37 -0.23
CA SER A 26 6.37 -1.93 -1.00
C SER A 26 6.26 -3.44 -1.27
N LEU A 27 5.36 -4.16 -0.58
CA LEU A 27 5.15 -5.60 -0.78
C LEU A 27 4.10 -5.92 -1.87
N VAL A 28 3.41 -4.90 -2.38
CA VAL A 28 2.30 -5.04 -3.35
C VAL A 28 2.77 -5.00 -4.81
N GLU A 29 4.08 -4.90 -5.05
CA GLU A 29 4.65 -4.88 -6.41
C GLU A 29 4.62 -6.28 -7.05
N GLY A 30 3.47 -6.65 -7.60
CA GLY A 30 3.25 -7.91 -8.32
C GLY A 30 2.32 -7.75 -9.52
N PRO A 31 2.24 -8.76 -10.41
CA PRO A 31 1.37 -8.72 -11.58
C PRO A 31 -0.13 -8.77 -11.24
N SER A 32 -0.48 -9.10 -10.00
CA SER A 32 -1.84 -9.09 -9.46
C SER A 32 -2.03 -7.94 -8.48
N LEU A 33 -3.14 -7.20 -8.63
CA LEU A 33 -3.59 -6.17 -7.70
C LEU A 33 -4.08 -6.84 -6.41
N SER A 34 -3.15 -7.20 -5.53
CA SER A 34 -3.45 -7.73 -4.20
C SER A 34 -3.29 -6.62 -3.16
N GLN A 35 -4.19 -6.56 -2.18
CA GLN A 35 -4.03 -5.66 -1.04
C GLN A 35 -3.42 -6.44 0.12
N ILE A 36 -2.57 -5.78 0.92
CA ILE A 36 -2.13 -6.37 2.19
C ILE A 36 -3.15 -6.03 3.26
N ALA A 37 -3.69 -7.05 3.89
CA ALA A 37 -4.54 -6.92 5.06
C ALA A 37 -3.85 -7.48 6.31
N MET A 38 -4.21 -6.93 7.45
CA MET A 38 -3.75 -7.27 8.77
C MET A 38 -4.85 -8.02 9.52
N THR A 39 -4.50 -9.13 10.15
CA THR A 39 -5.38 -9.78 11.13
C THR A 39 -4.64 -10.15 12.41
N ARG A 40 -5.39 -10.16 13.52
CA ARG A 40 -4.91 -10.50 14.85
C ARG A 40 -5.68 -11.72 15.35
N VAL A 41 -4.95 -12.77 15.69
CA VAL A 41 -5.53 -14.03 16.17
C VAL A 41 -4.88 -14.46 17.48
N ARG A 42 -5.67 -15.05 18.37
CA ARG A 42 -5.14 -15.71 19.58
C ARG A 42 -4.51 -17.03 19.18
N ALA A 43 -3.35 -17.33 19.72
CA ALA A 43 -2.63 -18.55 19.37
C ALA A 43 -2.05 -19.22 20.62
N VAL A 44 -2.24 -20.53 20.77
CA VAL A 44 -1.74 -21.30 21.94
C VAL A 44 -0.24 -21.65 21.81
N ASN A 45 0.45 -21.15 20.77
CA ASN A 45 1.90 -21.26 20.60
C ASN A 45 2.39 -20.28 19.52
N GLY A 46 2.26 -18.98 19.79
CA GLY A 46 2.64 -17.92 18.86
C GLY A 46 4.08 -18.04 18.31
N PRO A 47 5.11 -18.28 19.15
CA PRO A 47 6.49 -18.40 18.68
C PRO A 47 6.71 -19.53 17.66
N ALA A 48 6.15 -20.73 17.89
CA ALA A 48 6.31 -21.85 16.96
C ALA A 48 5.59 -21.61 15.63
N LEU A 49 4.50 -20.84 15.64
CA LEU A 49 3.79 -20.43 14.42
C LEU A 49 4.64 -19.50 13.56
N VAL A 50 5.26 -18.48 14.16
CA VAL A 50 6.19 -17.58 13.47
C VAL A 50 7.39 -18.34 12.92
N GLU A 51 7.98 -19.25 13.70
CA GLU A 51 9.12 -20.04 13.23
C GLU A 51 8.77 -20.90 12.00
N ARG A 52 7.55 -21.45 11.96
CA ARG A 52 7.05 -22.20 10.80
C ARG A 52 6.91 -21.31 9.56
N CYS A 53 6.41 -20.08 9.69
CA CYS A 53 6.40 -19.10 8.58
C CYS A 53 7.83 -18.86 8.07
N TYR A 54 8.75 -18.59 8.99
CA TYR A 54 10.14 -18.32 8.64
C TYR A 54 10.82 -19.49 7.92
N ARG A 55 10.58 -20.73 8.38
CA ARG A 55 11.10 -21.94 7.73
C ARG A 55 10.54 -22.13 6.32
N ALA A 56 9.26 -21.84 6.10
CA ALA A 56 8.63 -21.88 4.78
C ALA A 56 9.27 -20.87 3.82
N TRP A 57 9.38 -19.61 4.24
CA TRP A 57 9.99 -18.56 3.43
C TRP A 57 11.47 -18.81 3.13
N ARG A 58 12.24 -19.36 4.08
CA ARG A 58 13.63 -19.80 3.83
C ARG A 58 13.73 -20.88 2.75
N GLN A 59 12.71 -21.72 2.61
CA GLN A 59 12.63 -22.77 1.59
C GLN A 59 11.98 -22.26 0.29
N ARG A 60 11.64 -20.96 0.21
CA ARG A 60 10.90 -20.34 -0.90
C ARG A 60 9.55 -21.02 -1.14
N GLU A 61 8.95 -21.55 -0.09
CA GLU A 61 7.63 -22.17 -0.12
C GLU A 61 6.57 -21.17 0.34
N PRO A 62 5.41 -21.13 -0.32
CA PRO A 62 4.29 -20.32 0.15
C PRO A 62 3.70 -20.92 1.43
N ILE A 63 3.21 -20.06 2.31
CA ILE A 63 2.48 -20.45 3.52
C ILE A 63 1.17 -19.67 3.59
N HIS A 64 0.09 -20.36 3.96
CA HIS A 64 -1.26 -19.80 3.93
C HIS A 64 -1.90 -19.82 5.32
N LEU A 65 -2.74 -18.83 5.58
CA LEU A 65 -3.70 -18.81 6.67
C LEU A 65 -4.98 -19.46 6.18
N GLU A 66 -5.42 -20.51 6.87
CA GLU A 66 -6.69 -21.20 6.62
C GLU A 66 -7.65 -20.87 7.76
N PHE A 67 -8.83 -20.37 7.40
CA PHE A 67 -9.86 -19.96 8.36
C PHE A 67 -11.25 -20.27 7.83
N ARG A 68 -12.24 -20.35 8.73
CA ARG A 68 -13.65 -20.43 8.35
C ARG A 68 -14.19 -19.02 8.20
N GLY A 69 -14.70 -18.70 7.01
CA GLY A 69 -15.36 -17.42 6.72
C GLY A 69 -16.73 -17.30 7.39
N PRO A 70 -17.35 -16.11 7.34
CA PRO A 70 -18.69 -15.86 7.91
C PRO A 70 -19.81 -16.68 7.24
N ASP A 71 -19.60 -17.07 5.99
CA ASP A 71 -20.44 -17.97 5.20
C ASP A 71 -20.26 -19.45 5.57
N GLY A 72 -19.31 -19.77 6.46
CA GLY A 72 -19.01 -21.12 6.92
C GLY A 72 -18.07 -21.91 6.01
N LEU A 73 -17.67 -21.35 4.86
CA LEU A 73 -16.71 -21.96 3.94
C LEU A 73 -15.27 -21.80 4.46
N ILE A 74 -14.41 -22.74 4.09
CA ILE A 74 -12.98 -22.67 4.41
C ILE A 74 -12.30 -21.80 3.37
N GLN A 75 -11.67 -20.72 3.82
CA GLN A 75 -10.92 -19.79 3.01
C GLN A 75 -9.43 -19.92 3.29
N ARG A 76 -8.61 -19.58 2.29
CA ARG A 76 -7.15 -19.67 2.36
C ARG A 76 -6.54 -18.41 1.76
N VAL A 77 -5.72 -17.72 2.55
CA VAL A 77 -5.02 -16.49 2.12
C VAL A 77 -3.52 -16.62 2.35
N PRO A 78 -2.66 -16.19 1.41
CA PRO A 78 -1.21 -16.24 1.57
C PRO A 78 -0.73 -15.29 2.67
N ILE A 79 0.20 -15.76 3.52
CA ILE A 79 0.81 -14.97 4.60
C ILE A 79 2.10 -14.34 4.07
N VAL A 80 2.19 -13.02 4.14
CA VAL A 80 3.37 -12.24 3.70
C VAL A 80 4.29 -11.86 4.87
N ALA A 81 3.72 -11.67 6.06
CA ALA A 81 4.50 -11.40 7.27
C ALA A 81 3.77 -11.94 8.51
N ALA A 82 4.55 -12.24 9.56
CA ALA A 82 4.04 -12.76 10.81
C ALA A 82 4.83 -12.18 11.98
N HIS A 83 4.12 -11.73 13.01
CA HIS A 83 4.69 -11.17 14.22
C HIS A 83 3.97 -11.72 15.44
N TYR A 84 4.73 -12.10 16.46
CA TYR A 84 4.20 -12.57 17.73
C TYR A 84 4.41 -11.50 18.81
N SER A 85 3.38 -11.25 19.60
CA SER A 85 3.42 -10.35 20.76
C SER A 85 2.61 -10.94 21.91
N GLN A 86 2.99 -10.62 23.14
CA GLN A 86 2.21 -10.95 24.32
C GLN A 86 1.53 -9.69 24.84
N VAL A 87 0.20 -9.73 25.01
CA VAL A 87 -0.63 -8.61 25.46
C VAL A 87 -1.53 -9.12 26.58
N ASP A 88 -1.48 -8.50 27.77
CA ASP A 88 -2.28 -8.89 28.94
C ASP A 88 -2.21 -10.39 29.28
N ASP A 89 -1.00 -10.97 29.29
CA ASP A 89 -0.75 -12.42 29.49
C ASP A 89 -1.36 -13.33 28.40
N ALA A 90 -1.87 -12.76 27.30
CA ALA A 90 -2.38 -13.50 26.15
C ALA A 90 -1.38 -13.50 24.99
N ASP A 91 -1.19 -14.66 24.39
CA ASP A 91 -0.39 -14.86 23.19
C ASP A 91 -1.15 -14.42 21.94
N VAL A 92 -0.72 -13.31 21.34
CA VAL A 92 -1.33 -12.71 20.15
C VAL A 92 -0.41 -12.88 18.95
N LEU A 93 -0.94 -13.45 17.88
CA LEU A 93 -0.28 -13.56 16.59
C LEU A 93 -0.88 -12.53 15.63
N ARG A 94 -0.02 -11.68 15.10
CA ARG A 94 -0.31 -10.68 14.10
C ARG A 94 0.15 -11.20 12.74
N LEU A 95 -0.75 -11.24 11.76
CA LEU A 95 -0.49 -11.77 10.42
C LEU A 95 -0.83 -10.72 9.37
N TRP A 96 0.10 -10.50 8.45
CA TRP A 96 -0.16 -9.78 7.22
C TRP A 96 -0.41 -10.80 6.12
N VAL A 97 -1.52 -10.64 5.41
CA VAL A 97 -1.95 -11.53 4.35
C VAL A 97 -2.18 -10.74 3.07
N ALA A 98 -1.87 -11.34 1.93
CA ALA A 98 -2.27 -10.77 0.65
C ALA A 98 -3.67 -11.28 0.30
N VAL A 99 -4.59 -10.36 0.08
CA VAL A 99 -6.00 -10.62 -0.23
C VAL A 99 -6.33 -9.97 -1.57
N ASP A 100 -7.22 -10.63 -2.31
CA ASP A 100 -7.75 -10.04 -3.54
C ASP A 100 -8.70 -8.89 -3.18
N ASN A 101 -8.74 -7.86 -4.03
CA ASN A 101 -9.42 -6.58 -3.77
C ASN A 101 -10.92 -6.71 -3.41
N ALA A 102 -11.55 -7.86 -3.68
CA ALA A 102 -12.95 -8.12 -3.37
C ALA A 102 -13.25 -8.42 -1.88
N ASP A 103 -12.26 -8.80 -1.08
CA ASP A 103 -12.47 -9.28 0.30
C ASP A 103 -12.13 -8.26 1.39
N VAL A 104 -11.60 -7.08 1.04
CA VAL A 104 -11.23 -6.05 2.02
C VAL A 104 -12.38 -5.08 2.26
N GLN A 105 -12.90 -5.10 3.49
CA GLN A 105 -13.81 -4.06 3.98
C GLN A 105 -12.97 -2.83 4.34
N VAL A 106 -12.81 -1.91 3.40
CA VAL A 106 -12.26 -0.59 3.67
C VAL A 106 -13.42 0.28 4.19
N GLU A 107 -13.38 0.63 5.47
CA GLU A 107 -14.27 1.64 6.03
C GLU A 107 -13.76 3.01 5.55
N TYR A 108 -14.42 3.57 4.54
CA TYR A 108 -14.17 4.93 4.10
C TYR A 108 -14.93 5.87 5.05
N GLU A 109 -14.21 6.53 5.94
CA GLU A 109 -14.77 7.66 6.67
C GLU A 109 -14.86 8.84 5.69
N PHE A 110 -16.07 9.08 5.18
CA PHE A 110 -16.36 10.32 4.46
C PHE A 110 -16.24 11.45 5.48
N VAL A 111 -15.14 12.22 5.42
CA VAL A 111 -15.12 13.55 5.99
C VAL A 111 -16.10 14.39 5.19
N ASP A 112 -17.30 14.54 5.74
CA ASP A 112 -18.30 15.49 5.24
C ASP A 112 -17.74 16.88 5.53
N ASP A 113 -16.93 17.41 4.61
CA ASP A 113 -16.52 18.81 4.59
C ASP A 113 -17.73 19.63 4.13
N ALA A 114 -18.74 19.65 5.00
CA ALA A 114 -19.99 20.37 4.85
C ALA A 114 -20.11 21.33 6.02
N ASP A 115 -19.28 22.37 6.03
CA ASP A 115 -19.56 23.64 6.70
C ASP A 115 -18.54 24.71 6.27
N GLU A 116 -18.87 25.43 5.21
CA GLU A 116 -18.67 26.89 5.12
C GLU A 116 -19.55 27.45 3.98
N GLU A 117 -20.83 27.65 4.27
CA GLU A 117 -21.65 28.63 3.54
C GLU A 117 -21.21 30.06 3.94
N ASP A 118 -21.26 30.97 2.96
CA ASP A 118 -21.07 32.44 2.99
C ASP A 118 -19.65 33.03 2.79
N ASP A 119 -19.26 33.18 1.51
CA ASP A 119 -18.94 34.50 0.96
C ASP A 119 -19.33 34.57 -0.53
N ALA A 120 -20.47 35.19 -0.83
CA ALA A 120 -20.84 35.57 -2.18
C ALA A 120 -19.98 36.76 -2.65
N GLY A 121 -18.70 36.49 -2.89
CA GLY A 121 -17.75 37.42 -3.49
C GLY A 121 -17.95 37.50 -5.01
N GLU A 122 -18.79 38.44 -5.44
CA GLU A 122 -18.76 39.16 -6.73
C GLU A 122 -18.06 38.45 -7.92
N PHE A 123 -18.75 37.49 -8.55
CA PHE A 123 -18.45 37.11 -9.92
C PHE A 123 -18.89 38.28 -10.82
N SER A 124 -18.01 39.26 -11.04
CA SER A 124 -18.20 40.24 -12.11
C SER A 124 -18.30 39.46 -13.41
N SER A 125 -19.50 39.50 -13.99
CA SER A 125 -19.93 38.84 -15.23
C SER A 125 -18.89 38.96 -16.34
N ILE A 126 -18.01 37.98 -16.49
CA ILE A 126 -17.29 37.79 -17.75
C ILE A 126 -18.24 36.99 -18.65
N ALA A 127 -18.78 37.64 -19.67
CA ALA A 127 -19.61 36.95 -20.65
C ALA A 127 -18.71 36.06 -21.51
N PRO A 128 -19.14 34.84 -21.90
CA PRO A 128 -18.33 33.90 -22.68
C PRO A 128 -17.99 34.39 -24.10
N GLU A 129 -18.47 35.57 -24.50
CA GLU A 129 -18.17 36.22 -25.79
C GLU A 129 -16.88 37.06 -25.79
N ASP A 130 -16.33 37.44 -24.63
CA ASP A 130 -15.05 38.18 -24.54
C ASP A 130 -13.79 37.28 -24.65
N LEU A 131 -13.96 35.96 -24.81
CA LEU A 131 -12.86 34.99 -24.97
C LEU A 131 -12.39 34.83 -26.42
N MET A 132 -12.90 35.62 -27.37
CA MET A 132 -12.47 35.58 -28.77
C MET A 132 -12.02 36.95 -29.29
N SER A 133 -10.84 37.37 -28.86
CA SER A 133 -9.95 38.23 -29.67
C SER A 133 -8.54 38.17 -29.08
N ASP A 134 -7.65 37.41 -29.71
CA ASP A 134 -6.44 38.00 -30.29
C ASP A 134 -5.76 36.95 -31.18
N GLN A 135 -6.09 37.01 -32.47
CA GLN A 135 -5.40 36.24 -33.48
C GLN A 135 -4.09 36.96 -33.80
N ALA A 136 -3.02 36.45 -33.20
CA ALA A 136 -1.61 36.55 -33.57
C ALA A 136 -1.25 37.61 -34.63
N ASP A 137 -0.66 38.72 -34.17
CA ASP A 137 0.12 39.63 -34.98
C ASP A 137 1.63 39.41 -34.69
N GLU A 138 2.24 38.74 -35.66
CA GLU A 138 3.56 38.95 -36.27
C GLU A 138 4.86 39.12 -35.44
N GLU A 139 5.80 38.20 -35.70
CA GLU A 139 7.23 38.41 -36.07
C GLU A 139 8.11 39.36 -35.22
N ASP A 140 9.17 38.84 -34.57
CA ASP A 140 10.50 39.49 -34.68
C ASP A 140 11.66 38.52 -34.39
N ALA A 141 12.71 38.68 -35.18
CA ALA A 141 13.90 37.85 -35.25
C ALA A 141 15.06 38.41 -34.40
N GLY A 142 15.97 37.53 -33.99
CA GLY A 142 17.32 37.87 -33.49
C GLY A 142 17.87 36.74 -32.63
N ASP A 143 18.68 35.82 -33.18
CA ASP A 143 20.14 35.95 -33.39
C ASP A 143 20.93 36.24 -32.11
N ALA A 144 21.60 35.21 -31.58
CA ALA A 144 23.01 35.26 -31.17
C ALA A 144 23.39 33.87 -30.64
N GLY A 145 24.40 33.26 -31.28
CA GLY A 145 25.03 32.05 -30.77
C GLY A 145 25.84 32.31 -29.50
N ASP A 146 26.15 31.23 -28.79
CA ASP A 146 27.39 31.12 -28.03
C ASP A 146 27.78 29.64 -27.96
N ASP A 147 28.76 29.28 -28.79
CA ASP A 147 29.60 28.10 -28.63
C ASP A 147 30.40 28.23 -27.32
N LEU A 148 30.24 27.28 -26.41
CA LEU A 148 31.27 27.00 -25.40
C LEU A 148 31.53 25.49 -25.35
N ASP A 149 32.38 25.04 -26.27
CA ASP A 149 33.31 23.94 -26.00
C ASP A 149 34.33 24.44 -24.96
N ALA A 150 34.39 23.78 -23.81
CA ALA A 150 35.61 23.73 -23.00
C ALA A 150 35.61 22.44 -22.17
N ASP A 151 36.38 21.47 -22.65
CA ASP A 151 37.04 20.48 -21.81
C ASP A 151 37.72 21.18 -20.62
N ASP A 152 37.47 20.69 -19.40
CA ASP A 152 38.47 20.78 -18.32
C ASP A 152 38.44 19.49 -17.48
N ASP A 153 39.34 18.60 -17.87
CA ASP A 153 39.91 17.54 -17.08
C ASP A 153 40.71 18.17 -15.92
N LEU A 154 40.22 18.06 -14.68
CA LEU A 154 41.05 18.22 -13.49
C LEU A 154 40.74 17.15 -12.44
N LEU A 155 41.41 16.01 -12.63
CA LEU A 155 42.27 15.36 -11.65
C LEU A 155 42.27 15.93 -10.21
N ALA A 156 41.77 15.14 -9.26
CA ALA A 156 42.48 14.74 -8.02
C ALA A 156 41.58 13.73 -7.28
N GLY A 157 41.94 12.48 -7.01
CA GLY A 157 43.29 11.99 -6.75
C GLY A 157 43.70 12.25 -5.31
N LEU A 158 42.97 11.71 -4.32
CA LEU A 158 43.44 11.32 -2.98
C LEU A 158 42.52 10.18 -2.52
N GLY A 159 42.94 8.98 -2.18
CA GLY A 159 44.27 8.53 -1.81
C GLY A 159 44.14 7.71 -0.52
N PHE A 160 44.24 6.39 -0.70
CA PHE A 160 44.44 5.33 0.32
C PHE A 160 43.36 5.06 1.36
#